data_AF-A0A969JPZ0-F1
#
_entry.id   AF-A0A969JPZ0-F1
#
_cell.length_a   1.000
_cell.length_b   1.000
_cell.length_c   1.000
_cell.angle_alpha   90.00
_cell.angle_beta   90.00
_cell.angle_gamma   90.00
#
_symmetry.space_group_name_H-M   'P 1'
#
loop_
_entity.id
_entity.type
_entity.pdbx_description
1 polymer ?
#
loop_
_entity_poly.entity_id
_entity_poly.type
_entity_poly.pdbx_seq_one_letter_code
_entity_poly.pdbx_strand_id
1 'polypeptide(L)'
;MENKDYSTLTDVELLAEKKKLKNAKILHAALIGFLAGILIFGVVSWILSPKKQIGFFIPMLIPIAFIYGLVKNPKTNQELENTLRERHLN
;
A
#
# COMPACT_ATOMS: atom_id res chain seq x y z
N MET A 1 6.09 -6.79 13.36
CA MET A 1 4.64 -6.99 13.49
C MET A 1 4.33 -6.78 14.94
N GLU A 2 3.72 -5.64 15.29
CA GLU A 2 3.20 -5.43 16.64
C GLU A 2 1.82 -6.10 16.66
N ASN A 3 1.67 -7.12 17.50
CA ASN A 3 0.42 -7.85 17.65
C ASN A 3 -0.54 -6.96 18.46
N LYS A 4 -1.19 -6.02 17.76
CA LYS A 4 -2.16 -5.12 18.39
C LYS A 4 -3.44 -5.90 18.60
N ASP A 5 -3.72 -6.19 19.87
CA ASP A 5 -4.96 -6.85 20.25
C ASP A 5 -6.14 -5.87 20.18
N TYR A 6 -6.80 -5.83 19.03
CA TYR A 6 -7.98 -4.98 18.78
C TYR A 6 -9.14 -5.25 19.73
N SER A 7 -9.17 -6.42 20.37
CA SER A 7 -10.16 -6.79 21.39
C SER A 7 -10.08 -5.93 22.64
N THR A 8 -8.90 -5.39 22.94
CA THR A 8 -8.63 -4.62 24.17
C THR A 8 -8.90 -3.13 24.02
N LEU A 9 -9.10 -2.64 22.79
CA LEU A 9 -9.34 -1.24 22.52
C LEU A 9 -10.79 -0.83 22.87
N THR A 10 -10.94 0.41 23.32
CA THR A 10 -12.26 1.04 23.46
C THR A 10 -12.86 1.40 22.11
N ASP A 11 -14.18 1.57 22.04
CA ASP A 11 -14.87 1.85 20.76
C ASP A 11 -14.38 3.14 20.08
N VAL A 12 -13.97 4.14 20.89
CA VAL A 12 -13.38 5.40 20.42
C VAL A 12 -12.01 5.16 19.77
N GLU A 13 -11.17 4.33 20.39
CA GLU A 13 -9.86 3.95 19.85
C GLU A 13 -9.99 3.09 18.59
N LEU A 14 -10.95 2.18 18.56
CA LEU A 14 -11.23 1.29 17.42
C LEU A 14 -11.63 2.10 16.17
N LEU A 15 -12.49 3.11 16.35
CA LEU A 15 -12.88 4.05 15.28
C LEU A 15 -11.72 4.94 14.81
N ALA A 16 -10.86 5.37 15.73
CA ALA A 16 -9.65 6.13 15.39
C ALA A 16 -8.67 5.27 14.57
N GLU A 17 -8.48 4.01 14.94
CA GLU A 17 -7.67 3.05 14.20
C GLU A 17 -8.25 2.77 12.80
N LYS A 18 -9.59 2.61 12.68
CA LYS A 18 -10.30 2.48 11.39
C LYS A 18 -9.99 3.66 10.45
N LYS A 19 -10.05 4.89 10.97
CA LYS A 19 -9.76 6.11 10.20
C LYS A 19 -8.29 6.17 9.78
N LYS A 20 -7.36 5.79 10.67
CA LYS A 20 -5.93 5.70 10.36
C LYS A 20 -5.67 4.68 9.23
N LEU A 21 -6.27 3.49 9.30
CA LEU A 21 -6.14 2.48 8.25
C LEU A 21 -6.72 2.96 6.92
N LYS A 22 -7.88 3.62 6.92
CA LYS A 22 -8.46 4.18 5.69
C LYS A 22 -7.53 5.21 5.06
N ASN A 23 -6.98 6.12 5.85
CA ASN A 23 -6.03 7.12 5.37
C ASN A 23 -4.74 6.45 4.85
N ALA A 24 -4.22 5.44 5.56
CA ALA A 24 -3.05 4.68 5.11
C ALA A 24 -3.33 3.96 3.78
N LYS A 25 -4.51 3.34 3.60
CA LYS A 25 -4.91 2.72 2.32
C LYS A 25 -4.90 3.73 1.17
N ILE A 26 -5.43 4.94 1.39
CA ILE A 26 -5.44 6.01 0.37
C ILE A 26 -4.00 6.43 0.04
N LEU A 27 -3.16 6.65 1.04
CA LEU A 27 -1.75 7.00 0.83
C LEU A 27 -0.99 5.89 0.10
N HIS A 28 -1.21 4.62 0.46
CA HIS A 28 -0.62 3.48 -0.23
C HIS A 28 -1.09 3.40 -1.69
N ALA A 29 -2.38 3.58 -1.96
CA ALA A 29 -2.92 3.61 -3.32
C ALA A 29 -2.30 4.76 -4.15
N ALA A 30 -2.17 5.95 -3.56
CA ALA A 30 -1.53 7.10 -4.21
C ALA A 30 -0.05 6.85 -4.50
N LEU A 31 0.70 6.27 -3.55
CA LEU A 31 2.11 5.90 -3.73
C LEU A 31 2.27 4.83 -4.82
N ILE A 32 1.44 3.79 -4.82
CA ILE A 32 1.45 2.75 -5.85
C ILE A 32 1.14 3.37 -7.22
N GLY A 33 0.13 4.24 -7.31
CA GLY A 33 -0.21 4.95 -8.55
C GLY A 33 0.93 5.83 -9.06
N PHE A 34 1.60 6.56 -8.16
CA PHE A 34 2.78 7.37 -8.49
C PHE A 34 3.94 6.52 -9.01
N LEU A 35 4.28 5.43 -8.32
CA LEU A 35 5.34 4.50 -8.72
C LEU A 35 4.99 3.83 -10.07
N ALA A 36 3.75 3.40 -10.25
CA ALA A 36 3.28 2.85 -11.52
C ALA A 36 3.37 3.89 -12.65
N GLY A 37 3.05 5.16 -12.37
CA GLY A 37 3.23 6.26 -13.32
C GLY A 37 4.68 6.42 -13.77
N ILE A 38 5.63 6.37 -12.83
CA ILE A 38 7.07 6.40 -13.14
C ILE A 38 7.47 5.21 -14.00
N LEU A 39 6.96 4.00 -13.69
CA LEU A 39 7.22 2.79 -14.48
C LEU A 39 6.74 2.98 -15.93
N ILE A 40 5.50 3.42 -16.10
CA ILE A 40 4.90 3.64 -17.44
C ILE A 40 5.69 4.70 -18.21
N PHE A 41 5.96 5.84 -17.58
CA PHE A 41 6.75 6.90 -18.21
C PHE A 41 8.14 6.42 -18.63
N GLY A 42 8.81 5.64 -17.76
CA GLY A 42 10.10 5.06 -18.06
C GLY A 42 10.07 4.10 -19.25
N VAL A 43 9.08 3.22 -19.32
CA VAL A 43 8.90 2.29 -20.46
C VAL A 43 8.60 3.06 -21.74
N VAL A 44 7.69 4.04 -21.71
CA VAL A 44 7.35 4.86 -22.88
C VAL A 44 8.58 5.63 -23.39
N SER A 45 9.32 6.27 -22.48
CA SER A 45 10.53 7.02 -22.80
C SER A 45 11.62 6.13 -23.40
N TRP A 46 11.76 4.89 -22.93
CA TRP A 46 12.63 3.90 -23.54
C TRP A 46 12.20 3.58 -24.97
N ILE A 47 10.93 3.21 -25.17
CA ILE A 47 10.41 2.77 -26.48
C ILE A 47 10.63 3.86 -27.53
N LEU A 48 10.46 5.12 -27.14
CA LEU A 48 10.67 6.29 -28.00
C LEU A 48 12.16 6.66 -28.19
N SER A 49 13.06 6.11 -27.38
CA SER A 49 14.49 6.41 -27.46
C SER A 49 15.18 5.60 -28.57
N PRO A 50 16.01 6.23 -29.42
CA PRO A 50 16.73 5.55 -30.49
C PRO A 50 17.86 4.63 -29.99
N LYS A 51 18.34 4.84 -28.75
CA LYS A 51 19.35 4.00 -28.09
C LYS A 51 18.66 3.08 -27.08
N LYS A 52 18.53 1.80 -27.43
CA LYS A 52 17.94 0.77 -26.54
C LYS A 52 18.99 0.30 -25.51
N GLN A 53 19.22 1.08 -24.48
CA GLN A 53 20.13 0.69 -23.40
C GLN A 53 19.42 -0.15 -22.35
N ILE A 54 19.78 -1.44 -22.31
CA ILE A 54 19.19 -2.44 -21.42
C ILE A 54 19.37 -2.08 -19.92
N GLY A 55 20.39 -1.29 -19.60
CA GLY A 55 20.68 -0.81 -18.24
C GLY A 55 19.60 0.08 -17.62
N PHE A 56 18.68 0.65 -18.40
CA PHE A 56 17.59 1.48 -17.88
C PHE A 56 16.56 0.68 -17.07
N PHE A 57 16.48 -0.65 -17.23
CA PHE A 57 15.54 -1.48 -16.45
C PHE A 57 16.03 -1.75 -15.03
N ILE A 58 17.33 -1.62 -14.77
CA ILE A 58 17.93 -1.89 -13.45
C ILE A 58 17.33 -0.97 -12.36
N PRO A 59 17.29 0.36 -12.51
CA PRO A 59 16.66 1.24 -11.52
C PRO A 59 15.14 1.04 -11.42
N MET A 60 14.50 0.47 -12.45
CA MET A 60 13.06 0.19 -12.47
C MET A 60 12.65 -0.94 -11.50
N LEU A 61 13.59 -1.79 -11.08
CA LEU A 61 13.32 -2.83 -10.08
C LEU A 61 13.01 -2.27 -8.69
N ILE A 62 13.55 -1.09 -8.35
CA ILE A 62 13.37 -0.44 -7.04
C ILE A 62 11.89 -0.10 -6.78
N PRO A 63 11.18 0.66 -7.66
CA PRO A 63 9.76 0.94 -7.48
C PRO A 63 8.91 -0.34 -7.47
N ILE A 64 9.27 -1.38 -8.25
CA ILE A 64 8.57 -2.67 -8.26
C ILE A 64 8.66 -3.36 -6.89
N ALA A 65 9.87 -3.42 -6.31
CA ALA A 65 10.09 -3.98 -4.98
C ALA A 65 9.31 -3.22 -3.90
N PHE A 66 9.24 -1.89 -4.00
CA PHE A 66 8.43 -1.05 -3.12
C PHE A 66 6.95 -1.38 -3.23
N ILE A 67 6.38 -1.43 -4.44
CA ILE A 67 4.97 -1.80 -4.65
C ILE A 67 4.66 -3.18 -4.03
N TYR A 68 5.53 -4.17 -4.25
CA TYR A 68 5.37 -5.50 -3.66
C TYR A 68 5.33 -5.47 -2.12
N GLY A 69 6.20 -4.67 -1.50
CA GLY A 69 6.20 -4.47 -0.05
C GLY A 69 4.93 -3.81 0.48
N LEU A 70 4.39 -2.81 -0.23
CA LEU A 70 3.16 -2.12 0.15
C LEU A 70 1.92 -3.04 0.05
N VAL A 71 1.84 -3.87 -0.99
CA VAL A 71 0.68 -4.75 -1.23
C VAL A 71 0.62 -5.93 -0.25
N LYS A 72 1.77 -6.41 0.25
CA LYS A 72 1.86 -7.62 1.10
C LYS A 72 1.39 -7.45 2.56
N ASN A 73 0.71 -6.36 2.92
CA ASN A 73 0.17 -6.15 4.28
C ASN A 73 -1.37 -6.35 4.41
N PRO A 74 -1.93 -7.56 4.19
CA PRO A 74 -3.37 -7.80 4.34
C PRO A 74 -3.79 -8.15 5.78
N LYS A 75 -2.91 -8.74 6.60
CA LYS A 75 -3.31 -9.41 7.87
C LYS A 75 -3.91 -8.45 8.91
N THR A 76 -3.32 -7.27 9.08
CA THR A 76 -3.76 -6.28 10.08
C THR A 76 -5.15 -5.69 9.79
N ASN A 77 -5.59 -5.71 8.53
CA ASN A 77 -6.90 -5.18 8.17
C ASN A 77 -8.05 -6.12 8.58
N GLN A 78 -7.84 -7.45 8.56
CA GLN A 78 -8.91 -8.42 8.82
C GLN A 78 -9.29 -8.48 10.30
N GLU A 79 -8.33 -8.46 11.21
CA GLU A 79 -8.61 -8.52 12.66
C GLU A 79 -9.34 -7.27 13.18
N LEU A 80 -8.97 -6.08 12.69
CA LEU A 80 -9.69 -4.84 13.02
C LEU A 80 -11.12 -4.86 12.43
N GLU A 81 -11.27 -5.34 11.20
CA GLU A 81 -12.56 -5.37 10.52
C GLU A 81 -13.53 -6.36 11.18
N ASN A 82 -13.03 -7.50 11.67
CA ASN A 82 -13.80 -8.47 12.46
C ASN A 82 -14.28 -7.87 13.79
N THR A 83 -13.39 -7.24 14.55
CA THR A 83 -13.75 -6.61 15.85
C THR A 83 -14.73 -5.44 15.69
N LEU A 84 -14.59 -4.63 14.64
CA LEU A 84 -15.57 -3.60 14.28
C LEU A 84 -16.95 -4.19 13.95
N ARG A 85 -16.98 -5.36 13.30
CA ARG A 85 -18.22 -6.04 12.91
C ARG A 85 -18.92 -6.68 14.10
N GLU A 86 -18.17 -7.33 14.98
CA GLU A 86 -18.67 -7.93 16.23
C GLU A 86 -19.31 -6.89 17.14
N ARG A 87 -18.75 -5.67 17.18
CA ARG A 87 -19.28 -4.56 18.00
C ARG A 87 -20.30 -3.67 17.29
N HIS A 88 -20.72 -4.00 16.07
CA HIS A 88 -21.66 -3.18 15.28
C HIS A 88 -21.19 -1.73 15.01
N LEU A 89 -19.87 -1.52 14.88
CA LEU A 89 -19.23 -0.22 14.64
C LEU A 89 -18.78 -0.03 13.17
N ASN A 90 -19.21 -0.92 12.27
CA ASN A 90 -18.84 -0.87 10.85
C ASN A 90 -19.75 0.02 10.01
#